data_AF-A0A8J3WJ49-F1
#
_entry.id   AF-A0A8J3WJ49-F1
#
_cell.length_a   1.000
_cell.length_b   1.000
_cell.length_c   1.000
_cell.angle_alpha   90.00
_cell.angle_beta   90.00
_cell.angle_gamma   90.00
#
_symmetry.space_group_name_H-M   'P 1'
#
loop_
_entity.id
_entity.type
_entity.pdbx_description
1 polymer ?
#
loop_
_entity_poly.entity_id
_entity_poly.type
_entity_poly.pdbx_seq_one_letter_code
_entity_poly.pdbx_strand_id
1 'polypeptide(L)'
;MKFRFTMAAAVAGLVVAALLGAAGPAGARSASGTPVPACLTYGQDWRYTMATNGCAERLTFRIVYQDGERGTCVSLAPGQTSTVGSGHIGPHGRVDHLELCAGDSTVFVRHDAGFGNAITIRGDVPPLSWHSGLPCVNRAADLWECTVTGIPDGQRFAYKVLLNDRVWSTGADHTGTGGGVHHIQPAF
;
A
#
# COMPACT_ATOMS: atom_id res chain seq x y z
N MET A 1 -40.07 64.94 -59.29
CA MET A 1 -38.69 64.67 -59.75
C MET A 1 -38.02 63.75 -58.74
N LYS A 2 -37.40 62.66 -59.24
CA LYS A 2 -36.36 61.75 -58.69
C LYS A 2 -35.86 62.07 -57.26
N PHE A 3 -35.78 61.14 -56.32
CA PHE A 3 -34.82 60.03 -56.33
C PHE A 3 -35.19 58.94 -55.30
N ARG A 4 -34.99 57.67 -55.68
CA ARG A 4 -35.01 56.51 -54.78
C ARG A 4 -33.65 56.40 -54.07
N PHE A 5 -33.65 56.08 -52.78
CA PHE A 5 -32.51 55.45 -52.10
C PHE A 5 -33.05 54.38 -51.14
N THR A 6 -32.84 53.12 -51.51
CA THR A 6 -32.99 51.94 -50.66
C THR A 6 -31.74 51.79 -49.81
N MET A 7 -31.87 51.82 -48.47
CA MET A 7 -30.85 51.32 -47.55
C MET A 7 -31.34 50.00 -46.94
N ALA A 8 -30.64 48.92 -47.23
CA ALA A 8 -30.76 47.63 -46.57
C ALA A 8 -29.95 47.68 -45.27
N ALA A 9 -30.62 47.56 -44.12
CA ALA A 9 -29.97 47.39 -42.83
C ALA A 9 -29.85 45.88 -42.54
N ALA A 10 -28.65 45.33 -42.64
CA ALA A 10 -28.34 43.96 -42.22
C ALA A 10 -28.11 43.96 -40.70
N VAL A 11 -29.02 43.33 -39.95
CA VAL A 11 -28.87 43.12 -38.51
C VAL A 11 -28.00 41.87 -38.32
N ALA A 12 -26.73 42.07 -37.98
CA ALA A 12 -25.84 40.99 -37.57
C ALA A 12 -26.14 40.62 -36.11
N GLY A 13 -26.88 39.52 -35.91
CA GLY A 13 -27.13 38.94 -34.58
C GLY A 13 -25.87 38.30 -34.02
N LEU A 14 -25.39 38.81 -32.88
CA LEU A 14 -24.27 38.25 -32.14
C LEU A 14 -24.77 37.05 -31.31
N VAL A 15 -24.47 35.83 -31.74
CA VAL A 15 -24.75 34.60 -30.97
C VAL A 15 -23.61 34.41 -29.97
N VAL A 16 -23.84 34.74 -28.70
CA VAL A 16 -22.93 34.39 -27.60
C VAL A 16 -23.22 32.94 -27.21
N ALA A 17 -22.38 32.01 -27.67
CA ALA A 17 -22.40 30.63 -27.21
C ALA A 17 -21.79 30.54 -25.80
N ALA A 18 -22.64 30.39 -24.79
CA ALA A 18 -22.21 30.10 -23.43
C ALA A 18 -21.65 28.67 -23.36
N LEU A 19 -20.33 28.55 -23.31
CA LEU A 19 -19.63 27.29 -23.02
C LEU A 19 -19.77 27.01 -21.52
N LEU A 20 -20.79 26.24 -21.13
CA LEU A 20 -20.81 25.58 -19.81
C LEU A 20 -19.74 24.49 -19.83
N GLY A 21 -18.60 24.77 -19.19
CA GLY A 21 -17.62 23.75 -18.85
C GLY A 21 -18.23 22.80 -17.83
N ALA A 22 -18.52 21.56 -18.24
CA ALA A 22 -18.85 20.49 -17.31
C ALA A 22 -17.61 20.19 -16.46
N ALA A 23 -17.66 20.56 -15.18
CA ALA A 23 -16.70 20.05 -14.20
C ALA A 23 -16.93 18.54 -14.09
N GLY A 24 -16.02 17.75 -14.66
CA GLY A 24 -16.02 16.30 -14.47
C GLY A 24 -15.87 15.98 -12.97
N PRO A 25 -16.42 14.86 -12.49
CA PRO A 25 -16.25 14.46 -11.10
C PRO A 25 -14.75 14.37 -10.79
N ALA A 26 -14.33 15.04 -9.71
CA ALA A 26 -12.99 14.87 -9.17
C ALA A 26 -12.79 13.37 -8.91
N GLY A 27 -11.90 12.74 -9.67
CA GLY A 27 -11.55 11.34 -9.47
C GLY A 27 -11.08 11.18 -8.03
N ALA A 28 -11.77 10.37 -7.25
CA ALA A 28 -11.29 9.96 -5.94
C ALA A 28 -9.94 9.28 -6.15
N ARG A 29 -8.86 9.91 -5.67
CA ARG A 29 -7.57 9.23 -5.59
C ARG A 29 -7.75 8.14 -4.55
N SER A 30 -7.75 6.89 -5.00
CA SER A 30 -7.63 5.75 -4.09
C SER A 30 -6.36 5.96 -3.27
N ALA A 31 -6.50 6.14 -1.96
CA ALA A 31 -5.37 6.06 -1.04
C ALA A 31 -4.83 4.62 -1.13
N SER A 32 -3.72 4.45 -1.84
CA SER A 32 -3.03 3.17 -1.95
C SER A 32 -2.14 2.96 -0.72
N GLY A 33 -2.78 2.57 0.38
CA GLY A 33 -2.10 2.21 1.62
C GLY A 33 -3.09 1.56 2.60
N THR A 34 -2.65 0.53 3.33
CA THR A 34 -3.45 0.00 4.45
C THR A 34 -3.53 1.10 5.52
N PRO A 35 -4.75 1.51 5.94
CA PRO A 35 -4.89 2.54 6.95
C PRO A 35 -4.19 2.12 8.24
N VAL A 36 -3.49 3.05 8.89
CA VAL A 36 -2.81 2.77 10.15
C VAL A 36 -3.82 2.44 11.26
N PRO A 37 -3.43 1.65 12.28
CA PRO A 37 -4.26 1.41 13.45
C PRO A 37 -4.60 2.70 14.19
N ALA A 38 -5.80 2.80 14.76
CA ALA A 38 -6.26 4.00 15.48
C ALA A 38 -5.40 4.38 16.71
N CYS A 39 -4.64 3.43 17.25
CA CYS A 39 -3.69 3.67 18.34
C CYS A 39 -2.42 4.42 17.89
N LEU A 40 -2.17 4.53 16.58
CA LEU A 40 -1.15 5.41 16.02
C LEU A 40 -1.79 6.78 15.72
N THR A 41 -1.38 7.80 16.46
CA THR A 41 -1.94 9.15 16.34
C THR A 41 -0.88 10.13 15.85
N TYR A 42 -1.29 11.23 15.22
CA TYR A 42 -0.39 12.31 14.85
C TYR A 42 -1.03 13.68 15.09
N GLY A 43 -0.16 14.67 15.26
CA GLY A 43 -0.51 16.09 15.28
C GLY A 43 0.49 16.87 14.44
N GLN A 44 -0.02 17.83 13.67
CA GLN A 44 0.81 18.72 12.85
C GLN A 44 0.68 20.15 13.34
N ASP A 45 1.81 20.76 13.71
CA ASP A 45 1.92 22.18 13.97
C ASP A 45 2.49 22.92 12.74
N TRP A 46 2.86 24.20 12.90
CA TRP A 46 3.42 24.98 11.79
C TRP A 46 4.77 24.43 11.32
N ARG A 47 5.62 23.95 12.23
CA ARG A 47 7.00 23.55 12.00
C ARG A 47 7.20 22.04 11.85
N TYR A 48 6.45 21.23 12.57
CA TYR A 48 6.65 19.78 12.68
C TYR A 48 5.35 18.99 12.65
N THR A 49 5.46 17.75 12.16
CA THR A 49 4.48 16.70 12.41
C THR A 49 5.05 15.71 13.42
N MET A 50 4.34 15.51 14.52
CA MET A 50 4.68 14.54 15.56
C MET A 50 3.71 13.36 15.49
N ALA A 51 4.21 12.14 15.64
CA ALA A 51 3.38 10.94 15.75
C ALA A 51 3.69 10.18 17.04
N THR A 52 2.67 9.56 17.62
CA THR A 52 2.75 8.76 18.85
C THR A 52 2.18 7.38 18.60
N ASN A 53 2.99 6.34 18.82
CA ASN A 53 2.55 4.96 18.75
C ASN A 53 1.97 4.51 20.11
N GLY A 54 0.65 4.57 20.26
CA GLY A 54 -0.05 4.01 21.42
C GLY A 54 -0.40 2.52 21.29
N CYS A 55 0.04 1.85 20.23
CA CYS A 55 -0.21 0.44 20.02
C CYS A 55 0.71 -0.44 20.88
N ALA A 56 0.33 -1.69 21.11
CA ALA A 56 1.12 -2.66 21.86
C ALA A 56 2.34 -3.20 21.09
N GLU A 57 2.38 -2.97 19.77
CA GLU A 57 3.43 -3.46 18.88
C GLU A 57 4.19 -2.29 18.25
N ARG A 58 5.42 -2.56 17.81
CA ARG A 58 6.21 -1.61 17.01
C ARG A 58 5.52 -1.45 15.65
N LEU A 59 5.36 -0.20 15.21
CA LEU A 59 4.83 0.10 13.88
C LEU A 59 5.88 0.82 13.04
N THR A 60 5.96 0.45 11.76
CA THR A 60 6.68 1.20 10.73
C THR A 60 5.66 1.85 9.80
N PHE A 61 5.73 3.16 9.64
CA PHE A 61 4.77 3.94 8.86
C PHE A 61 5.45 5.14 8.23
N ARG A 62 4.74 5.82 7.33
CA ARG A 62 5.16 7.11 6.77
C ARG A 62 3.99 8.06 6.68
N ILE A 63 4.32 9.34 6.56
CA ILE A 63 3.37 10.40 6.29
C ILE A 63 3.04 10.46 4.80
N VAL A 64 1.80 10.82 4.49
CA VAL A 64 1.36 11.21 3.14
C VAL A 64 0.78 12.61 3.26
N TYR A 65 1.29 13.55 2.46
CA TYR A 65 0.80 14.93 2.41
C TYR A 65 -0.33 15.08 1.38
N GLN A 66 -1.09 16.18 1.48
CA GLN A 66 -2.23 16.45 0.58
C GLN A 66 -1.83 16.67 -0.89
N ASP A 67 -0.58 17.05 -1.15
CA ASP A 67 0.01 17.13 -2.49
C ASP A 67 0.38 15.74 -3.07
N GLY A 68 0.28 14.68 -2.26
CA GLY A 68 0.63 13.31 -2.61
C GLY A 68 2.08 12.94 -2.30
N GLU A 69 2.90 13.85 -1.78
CA GLU A 69 4.26 13.53 -1.37
C GLU A 69 4.25 12.54 -0.20
N ARG A 70 5.19 11.60 -0.24
CA ARG A 70 5.35 10.58 0.80
C ARG A 70 6.64 10.80 1.55
N GLY A 71 6.57 10.81 2.89
CA GLY A 71 7.76 10.82 3.73
C GLY A 71 8.51 9.48 3.70
N THR A 72 9.67 9.47 4.36
CA THR A 72 10.40 8.24 4.63
C THR A 72 9.67 7.37 5.65
N CYS A 73 9.92 6.06 5.60
CA CYS A 73 9.43 5.14 6.61
C CYS A 73 10.14 5.38 7.96
N VAL A 74 9.36 5.42 9.03
CA VAL A 74 9.82 5.62 10.41
C VAL A 74 9.21 4.51 11.27
N SER A 75 10.02 3.92 12.15
CA SER A 75 9.56 2.93 13.11
C SER A 75 9.48 3.49 14.52
N LEU A 76 8.33 3.35 15.17
CA LEU A 76 8.12 3.75 16.57
C LEU A 76 7.81 2.53 17.43
N ALA A 77 8.55 2.37 18.53
CA ALA A 77 8.22 1.37 19.55
C ALA A 77 6.90 1.73 20.28
N PRO A 78 6.26 0.78 20.97
CA PRO A 78 5.12 1.07 21.84
C PRO A 78 5.41 2.23 22.81
N GLY A 79 4.50 3.20 22.88
CA GLY A 79 4.60 4.39 23.72
C GLY A 79 5.54 5.48 23.21
N GLN A 80 6.23 5.28 22.08
CA GLN A 80 7.18 6.25 21.55
C GLN A 80 6.48 7.38 20.78
N THR A 81 6.97 8.60 20.96
CA THR A 81 6.62 9.80 20.19
C THR A 81 7.85 10.32 19.44
N SER A 82 7.70 10.74 18.18
CA SER A 82 8.80 11.33 17.41
C SER A 82 8.29 12.36 16.40
N THR A 83 9.16 13.28 15.98
CA THR A 83 8.98 14.04 14.74
C THR A 83 9.08 13.07 13.57
N VAL A 84 8.08 13.10 12.69
CA VAL A 84 7.99 12.21 11.51
C VAL A 84 7.91 12.99 10.20
N GLY A 85 7.75 14.31 10.27
CA GLY A 85 7.62 15.16 9.09
C GLY A 85 7.66 16.64 9.41
N SER A 86 7.55 17.44 8.34
CA SER A 86 7.44 18.90 8.41
C SER A 86 6.05 19.32 8.86
N GLY A 87 5.96 20.52 9.44
CA GLY A 87 4.70 21.16 9.75
C GLY A 87 4.06 21.80 8.52
N HIS A 88 2.89 22.42 8.71
CA HIS A 88 2.06 22.87 7.60
C HIS A 88 2.59 24.10 6.84
N ILE A 89 3.62 24.80 7.33
CA ILE A 89 4.34 25.82 6.53
C ILE A 89 5.48 25.23 5.70
N GLY A 90 5.75 23.94 5.87
CA GLY A 90 6.75 23.22 5.10
C GLY A 90 6.35 23.06 3.63
N PRO A 91 7.28 22.55 2.79
CA PRO A 91 7.12 22.51 1.33
C PRO A 91 5.92 21.69 0.84
N HIS A 92 5.44 20.72 1.63
CA HIS A 92 4.35 19.81 1.27
C HIS A 92 3.00 20.18 1.91
N GLY A 93 2.96 21.25 2.71
CA GLY A 93 1.74 21.70 3.38
C GLY A 93 1.19 20.70 4.41
N ARG A 94 -0.10 20.43 4.35
CA ARG A 94 -0.80 19.63 5.37
C ARG A 94 -0.62 18.13 5.15
N VAL A 95 -0.52 17.40 6.24
CA VAL A 95 -0.62 15.93 6.22
C VAL A 95 -2.04 15.54 5.83
N ASP A 96 -2.15 14.58 4.91
CA ASP A 96 -3.41 13.95 4.53
C ASP A 96 -3.71 12.77 5.46
N HIS A 97 -2.79 11.81 5.55
CA HIS A 97 -2.89 10.65 6.44
C HIS A 97 -1.52 10.02 6.74
N LEU A 98 -1.52 9.01 7.61
CA LEU A 98 -0.41 8.08 7.79
C LEU A 98 -0.74 6.75 7.11
N GLU A 99 0.25 6.11 6.50
CA GLU A 99 0.13 4.75 5.96
C GLU A 99 1.22 3.85 6.52
N LEU A 100 0.88 2.58 6.79
CA LEU A 100 1.89 1.59 7.20
C LEU A 100 2.87 1.34 6.05
N CYS A 101 4.15 1.23 6.38
CA CYS A 101 5.14 0.78 5.43
C CYS A 101 5.06 -0.75 5.30
N ALA A 102 5.09 -1.23 4.06
CA ALA A 102 5.24 -2.64 3.77
C ALA A 102 6.66 -2.94 3.29
N GLY A 103 7.20 -4.04 3.77
CA GLY A 103 8.47 -4.60 3.37
C GLY A 103 8.31 -5.97 2.72
N ASP A 104 9.40 -6.43 2.12
CA ASP A 104 9.49 -7.81 1.63
C ASP A 104 9.78 -8.73 2.81
N SER A 105 8.99 -9.79 2.93
CA SER A 105 9.25 -10.87 3.88
C SER A 105 9.82 -12.05 3.12
N THR A 106 10.80 -12.73 3.71
CA THR A 106 11.39 -13.93 3.11
C THR A 106 11.08 -15.14 3.97
N VAL A 107 10.49 -16.17 3.38
CA VAL A 107 10.29 -17.47 4.02
C VAL A 107 11.24 -18.48 3.38
N PHE A 108 12.20 -18.97 4.17
CA PHE A 108 13.07 -20.07 3.80
C PHE A 108 12.43 -21.39 4.24
N VAL A 109 12.06 -22.21 3.27
CA VAL A 109 11.50 -23.55 3.49
C VAL A 109 12.60 -24.58 3.27
N ARG A 110 12.92 -25.34 4.32
CA ARG A 110 13.84 -26.47 4.23
C ARG A 110 13.09 -27.76 3.95
N HIS A 111 13.12 -28.23 2.71
CA HIS A 111 12.53 -29.49 2.28
C HIS A 111 13.08 -29.93 0.91
N ASP A 112 13.52 -31.19 0.82
CA ASP A 112 13.82 -31.82 -0.47
C ASP A 112 12.51 -32.30 -1.10
N ALA A 113 12.02 -31.53 -2.06
CA ALA A 113 10.78 -31.83 -2.76
C ALA A 113 10.95 -32.94 -3.82
N GLY A 114 12.19 -33.33 -4.16
CA GLY A 114 12.50 -34.17 -5.31
C GLY A 114 12.40 -33.42 -6.66
N PHE A 115 13.07 -33.98 -7.67
CA PHE A 115 13.13 -33.39 -9.01
C PHE A 115 11.74 -33.25 -9.66
N GLY A 116 11.48 -32.10 -10.28
CA GLY A 116 10.23 -31.80 -10.97
C GLY A 116 9.08 -31.33 -10.08
N ASN A 117 9.29 -31.28 -8.76
CA ASN A 117 8.33 -30.75 -7.82
C ASN A 117 8.62 -29.28 -7.48
N ALA A 118 7.61 -28.58 -6.96
CA ALA A 118 7.69 -27.18 -6.56
C ALA A 118 7.11 -26.97 -5.16
N ILE A 119 7.68 -25.99 -4.44
CA ILE A 119 7.12 -25.51 -3.17
C ILE A 119 6.37 -24.20 -3.40
N THR A 120 5.22 -24.09 -2.75
CA THR A 120 4.38 -22.89 -2.72
C THR A 120 3.94 -22.58 -1.29
N ILE A 121 3.59 -21.34 -1.01
CA ILE A 121 2.94 -20.94 0.25
C ILE A 121 1.58 -20.29 0.00
N ARG A 122 0.62 -20.60 0.87
CA ARG A 122 -0.72 -19.98 0.92
C ARG A 122 -0.92 -19.33 2.28
N GLY A 123 -1.79 -18.33 2.38
CA GLY A 123 -1.94 -17.54 3.63
C GLY A 123 -3.20 -16.70 3.70
N ASP A 124 -3.37 -16.04 4.86
CA ASP A 124 -4.58 -15.30 5.24
C ASP A 124 -4.55 -13.79 4.91
N VAL A 125 -3.36 -13.23 4.70
CA VAL A 125 -3.16 -11.80 4.42
C VAL A 125 -2.64 -11.61 3.00
N PRO A 126 -3.27 -10.74 2.17
CA PRO A 126 -2.75 -10.38 0.86
C PRO A 126 -1.27 -9.93 0.92
N PRO A 127 -0.43 -10.35 -0.03
CA PRO A 127 -0.78 -11.00 -1.30
C PRO A 127 -0.99 -12.52 -1.21
N LEU A 128 -0.85 -13.12 -0.02
CA LEU A 128 -1.13 -14.53 0.17
C LEU A 128 -2.64 -14.79 0.09
N SER A 129 -2.98 -16.01 -0.30
CA SER A 129 -4.36 -16.47 -0.43
C SER A 129 -4.43 -17.96 -0.09
N TRP A 130 -5.49 -18.38 0.60
CA TRP A 130 -5.77 -19.80 0.81
C TRP A 130 -6.23 -20.54 -0.45
N HIS A 131 -6.55 -19.81 -1.52
CA HIS A 131 -7.06 -20.38 -2.78
C HIS A 131 -5.98 -20.58 -3.84
N SER A 132 -4.87 -19.83 -3.78
CA SER A 132 -3.80 -19.85 -4.78
C SER A 132 -2.44 -19.72 -4.13
N GLY A 133 -1.52 -20.65 -4.44
CA GLY A 133 -0.16 -20.63 -3.90
C GLY A 133 0.70 -19.53 -4.51
N LEU A 134 1.48 -18.87 -3.66
CA LEU A 134 2.64 -18.07 -4.04
C LEU A 134 3.82 -19.02 -4.30
N PRO A 135 4.43 -19.01 -5.50
CA PRO A 135 5.56 -19.88 -5.80
C PRO A 135 6.83 -19.46 -5.07
N CYS A 136 7.58 -20.46 -4.60
CA CYS A 136 8.90 -20.28 -4.02
C CYS A 136 9.99 -20.66 -5.03
N VAL A 137 11.15 -20.02 -4.94
CA VAL A 137 12.29 -20.30 -5.82
C VAL A 137 13.19 -21.34 -5.18
N ASN A 138 13.54 -22.40 -5.92
CA ASN A 138 14.53 -23.37 -5.46
C ASN A 138 15.94 -22.75 -5.44
N ARG A 139 16.62 -22.81 -4.30
CA ARG A 139 17.98 -22.28 -4.09
C ARG A 139 19.01 -23.38 -3.87
N ALA A 140 18.58 -24.52 -3.37
CA ALA A 140 19.38 -25.73 -3.20
C ALA A 140 18.46 -26.96 -3.21
N ALA A 141 19.05 -28.17 -3.16
CA ALA A 141 18.32 -29.43 -3.14
C ALA A 141 17.19 -29.44 -2.08
N ASP A 142 17.47 -28.92 -0.88
CA ASP A 142 16.52 -28.87 0.24
C ASP A 142 16.10 -27.45 0.63
N LEU A 143 16.36 -26.40 -0.17
CA LEU A 143 16.10 -25.01 0.22
C LEU A 143 15.28 -24.27 -0.82
N TRP A 144 14.15 -23.72 -0.37
CA TRP A 144 13.26 -22.87 -1.15
C TRP A 144 13.10 -21.51 -0.50
N GLU A 145 13.06 -20.47 -1.31
CA GLU A 145 12.89 -19.09 -0.88
C GLU A 145 11.58 -18.53 -1.42
N CYS A 146 10.66 -18.15 -0.54
CA CYS A 146 9.40 -17.52 -0.89
C CYS A 146 9.46 -16.03 -0.50
N THR A 147 9.27 -15.14 -1.46
CA THR A 147 9.28 -13.69 -1.22
C THR A 147 7.85 -13.17 -1.15
N VAL A 148 7.41 -12.72 0.02
CA VAL A 148 6.09 -12.16 0.27
C VAL A 148 6.19 -10.64 0.34
N THR A 149 5.64 -9.95 -0.64
CA THR A 149 5.75 -8.48 -0.75
C THR A 149 4.45 -7.80 -0.36
N GLY A 150 4.50 -6.64 0.29
CA GLY A 150 3.29 -5.84 0.54
C GLY A 150 2.52 -6.15 1.82
N ILE A 151 3.01 -7.06 2.67
CA ILE A 151 2.51 -7.16 4.05
C ILE A 151 3.19 -6.08 4.89
N PRO A 152 2.43 -5.20 5.58
CA PRO A 152 2.98 -4.18 6.46
C PRO A 152 3.99 -4.74 7.46
N ASP A 153 5.07 -3.99 7.71
CA ASP A 153 6.11 -4.39 8.64
C ASP A 153 5.53 -4.66 10.03
N GLY A 154 5.85 -5.82 10.60
CA GLY A 154 5.35 -6.25 11.90
C GLY A 154 3.92 -6.80 11.89
N GLN A 155 3.13 -6.61 10.83
CA GLN A 155 1.81 -7.22 10.72
C GLN A 155 1.94 -8.75 10.68
N ARG A 156 1.22 -9.43 11.58
CA ARG A 156 1.18 -10.89 11.63
C ARG A 156 0.37 -11.44 10.46
N PHE A 157 0.79 -12.58 9.94
CA PHE A 157 0.06 -13.37 8.97
C PHE A 157 0.27 -14.87 9.23
N ALA A 158 -0.73 -15.67 8.91
CA ALA A 158 -0.64 -17.13 8.90
C ALA A 158 -0.38 -17.63 7.48
N TYR A 159 0.40 -18.70 7.36
CA TYR A 159 0.70 -19.33 6.09
C TYR A 159 0.95 -20.83 6.24
N LYS A 160 0.74 -21.56 5.15
CA LYS A 160 1.01 -23.00 5.07
C LYS A 160 1.78 -23.32 3.81
N VAL A 161 2.67 -24.29 3.90
CA VAL A 161 3.48 -24.76 2.76
C VAL A 161 2.73 -25.87 2.03
N LEU A 162 2.77 -25.83 0.70
CA LEU A 162 2.23 -26.88 -0.15
C LEU A 162 3.29 -27.38 -1.14
N LEU A 163 3.29 -28.70 -1.36
CA LEU A 163 3.98 -29.35 -2.46
C LEU A 163 3.09 -29.34 -3.70
N ASN A 164 3.61 -28.82 -4.80
CA ASN A 164 2.94 -28.66 -6.10
C ASN A 164 1.58 -27.94 -6.02
N ASP A 165 1.42 -27.04 -5.04
CA ASP A 165 0.18 -26.33 -4.74
C ASP A 165 -1.05 -27.24 -4.53
N ARG A 166 -0.82 -28.50 -4.10
CA ARG A 166 -1.85 -29.54 -3.99
C ARG A 166 -1.79 -30.31 -2.68
N VAL A 167 -0.60 -30.66 -2.22
CA VAL A 167 -0.41 -31.44 -0.99
C VAL A 167 -0.01 -30.46 0.11
N TRP A 168 -0.86 -30.33 1.12
CA TRP A 168 -0.59 -29.49 2.28
C TRP A 168 0.47 -30.13 3.18
N SER A 169 1.35 -29.31 3.73
CA SER A 169 2.18 -29.73 4.87
C SER A 169 1.30 -30.12 6.06
N THR A 170 1.78 -31.07 6.84
CA THR A 170 1.13 -31.56 8.06
C THR A 170 1.29 -30.57 9.22
N GLY A 171 0.43 -30.71 10.24
CA GLY A 171 0.46 -29.85 11.43
C GLY A 171 -0.31 -28.54 11.28
N ALA A 172 -0.11 -27.64 12.24
CA ALA A 172 -0.73 -26.32 12.27
C ALA A 172 -0.12 -25.38 11.23
N ASP A 173 -0.83 -24.29 10.96
CA ASP A 173 -0.32 -23.23 10.08
C ASP A 173 0.85 -22.51 10.76
N HIS A 174 1.82 -22.07 9.95
CA HIS A 174 2.92 -21.25 10.42
C HIS A 174 2.47 -19.80 10.58
N THR A 175 3.13 -19.05 11.44
CA THR A 175 2.92 -17.61 11.61
C THR A 175 4.17 -16.84 11.24
N GLY A 176 4.01 -15.73 10.52
CA GLY A 176 5.08 -14.80 10.17
C GLY A 176 4.69 -13.36 10.47
N THR A 177 5.64 -12.45 10.27
CA THR A 177 5.45 -11.00 10.34
C THR A 177 5.98 -10.34 9.08
N GLY A 178 5.27 -9.34 8.57
CA GLY A 178 5.70 -8.53 7.43
C GLY A 178 7.09 -7.91 7.64
N GLY A 179 7.88 -7.80 6.57
CA GLY A 179 9.27 -7.34 6.59
C GLY A 179 10.26 -8.30 7.27
N GLY A 180 9.82 -9.50 7.65
CA GLY A 180 10.62 -10.46 8.42
C GLY A 180 11.28 -11.57 7.58
N VAL A 181 12.29 -12.22 8.16
CA VAL A 181 12.90 -13.46 7.63
C VAL A 181 12.47 -14.64 8.51
N HIS A 182 11.86 -15.64 7.90
CA HIS A 182 11.28 -16.81 8.57
C HIS A 182 11.93 -18.09 8.06
N HIS A 183 12.32 -18.99 8.95
CA HIS A 183 12.87 -20.29 8.59
C HIS A 183 11.95 -21.40 9.10
N ILE A 184 11.57 -22.33 8.24
CA ILE A 184 10.68 -23.44 8.59
C ILE A 184 11.13 -24.76 7.95
N GLN A 185 10.73 -25.87 8.56
CA GLN A 185 10.96 -27.22 8.06
C GLN A 185 9.65 -28.00 8.10
N PRO A 186 8.86 -27.96 7.00
CA PRO A 186 7.58 -28.67 6.94
C PRO A 186 7.76 -30.18 6.78
N ALA A 187 6.75 -30.93 7.21
CA ALA A 187 6.56 -32.33 6.87
C ALA A 187 5.31 -32.47 5.98
N PHE A 188 5.29 -33.44 5.07
CA PHE A 188 4.19 -33.71 4.13
C PHE A 188 3.68 -35.13 4.27
#